data_AF-A0AAI9YH31-F1
#
_entry.id   AF-A0AAI9YH31-F1
#
_cell.length_a   1.000
_cell.length_b   1.000
_cell.length_c   1.000
_cell.angle_alpha   90.00
_cell.angle_beta   90.00
_cell.angle_gamma   90.00
#
_symmetry.space_group_name_H-M   'P 1'
#
loop_
_entity.id
_entity.type
_entity.pdbx_description
1 polymer ?
#
loop_
_entity_poly.entity_id
_entity_poly.type
_entity_poly.pdbx_seq_one_letter_code
_entity_poly.pdbx_strand_id
1 'polypeptide(L)'
;MFVYIFNIFLFEAGSALCGAAPNSEALIIDRVIADVGGSSMYSGTLTYVSVLSNELEKPAYLAGSTVSWGVSSVLGPVVGGAFAASSASWSWKAKLRGGKKSEALVAA
;
A
#
# COMPACT_ATOMS: atom_id res chain seq x y z
N MET A 1 -5.14 8.59 19.89
CA MET A 1 -4.38 7.35 20.13
C MET A 1 -5.09 6.12 19.57
N PHE A 2 -6.31 5.78 20.01
CA PHE A 2 -7.07 4.63 19.49
C PHE A 2 -7.35 4.67 17.98
N VAL A 3 -7.60 5.85 17.42
CA VAL A 3 -7.84 6.04 15.98
C VAL A 3 -6.64 5.63 15.12
N TYR A 4 -5.41 5.77 15.63
CA TYR A 4 -4.20 5.38 14.92
C TYR A 4 -4.04 3.85 14.87
N ILE A 5 -4.29 3.18 15.99
CA ILE A 5 -4.27 1.72 16.10
C ILE A 5 -5.34 1.11 15.20
N PHE A 6 -6.55 1.68 15.19
CA PHE A 6 -7.64 1.23 14.32
C PHE A 6 -7.27 1.32 12.83
N ASN A 7 -6.63 2.42 12.41
CA ASN A 7 -6.19 2.58 11.04
C ASN A 7 -5.06 1.62 10.63
N ILE A 8 -4.10 1.35 11.52
CA ILE A 8 -3.09 0.30 11.29
C ILE A 8 -3.76 -1.05 11.07
N PHE A 9 -4.73 -1.39 11.90
CA PHE A 9 -5.46 -2.65 11.80
C PHE A 9 -6.25 -2.76 10.48
N LEU A 10 -6.86 -1.66 10.05
CA LEU A 10 -7.57 -1.58 8.76
C LEU A 10 -6.62 -1.76 7.57
N PHE A 11 -5.44 -1.15 7.62
CA PHE A 11 -4.42 -1.24 6.57
C PHE A 11 -3.84 -2.67 6.46
N GLU A 12 -3.58 -3.30 7.61
CA GLU A 12 -3.09 -4.68 7.67
C GLU A 12 -4.14 -5.67 7.15
N ALA A 13 -5.41 -5.49 7.55
CA ALA A 13 -6.52 -6.28 7.04
C ALA A 13 -6.66 -6.15 5.51
N GLY A 14 -6.60 -4.93 4.96
CA GLY A 14 -6.67 -4.71 3.51
C GLY A 14 -5.49 -5.33 2.75
N SER A 15 -4.28 -5.31 3.33
CA SER A 15 -3.09 -5.94 2.73
C SER A 15 -3.19 -7.46 2.74
N ALA A 16 -3.73 -8.04 3.81
CA ALA A 16 -3.97 -9.48 3.91
C ALA A 16 -5.00 -9.96 2.87
N LEU A 17 -6.09 -9.22 2.66
CA LEU A 17 -7.07 -9.54 1.62
C LEU A 17 -6.48 -9.41 0.20
N CYS A 18 -5.67 -8.38 -0.06
CA CYS A 18 -4.99 -8.20 -1.35
C CYS A 18 -4.11 -9.41 -1.74
N GLY A 19 -3.45 -10.06 -0.77
CA GLY A 19 -2.67 -11.28 -1.00
C GLY A 19 -3.51 -12.53 -1.30
N ALA A 20 -4.73 -12.58 -0.77
CA ALA A 20 -5.67 -13.69 -0.92
C ALA A 20 -6.61 -13.54 -2.13
N ALA A 21 -6.65 -12.36 -2.77
CA ALA A 21 -7.61 -12.03 -3.81
C ALA A 21 -7.49 -12.95 -5.05
N PRO A 22 -8.55 -13.71 -5.40
CA PRO A 22 -8.55 -14.60 -6.56
C PRO A 22 -9.00 -13.88 -7.85
N ASN A 23 -9.69 -12.74 -7.72
CA ASN A 23 -10.36 -12.03 -8.81
C ASN A 23 -9.99 -10.53 -8.84
N SER A 24 -10.08 -9.90 -10.01
CA SER A 24 -9.76 -8.48 -10.21
C SER A 24 -10.69 -7.54 -9.44
N GLU A 25 -11.98 -7.87 -9.34
CA GLU A 25 -12.95 -7.08 -8.59
C GLU A 25 -12.62 -7.01 -7.08
N ALA A 26 -12.14 -8.12 -6.51
CA ALA A 26 -11.72 -8.16 -5.11
C ALA A 26 -10.50 -7.25 -4.87
N LEU A 27 -9.51 -7.28 -5.77
CA LEU A 27 -8.34 -6.40 -5.68
C LEU A 27 -8.72 -4.90 -5.72
N ILE A 28 -9.71 -4.53 -6.52
CA ILE A 28 -10.18 -3.13 -6.59
C ILE A 28 -10.84 -2.72 -5.27
N ILE A 29 -11.72 -3.57 -4.72
CA ILE A 29 -12.40 -3.30 -3.44
C ILE A 29 -11.38 -3.21 -2.31
N ASP A 30 -10.41 -4.13 -2.26
CA ASP A 30 -9.34 -4.12 -1.27
C ASP A 30 -8.46 -2.88 -1.38
N ARG A 31 -8.18 -2.41 -2.60
CA ARG A 31 -7.41 -1.19 -2.81
C ARG A 31 -8.14 0.04 -2.29
N VAL A 32 -9.47 0.12 -2.45
CA VAL A 32 -10.29 1.20 -1.89
C VAL A 32 -10.27 1.15 -0.35
N ILE A 33 -10.41 -0.04 0.24
CA ILE A 33 -10.40 -0.21 1.70
C ILE A 33 -9.03 0.17 2.29
N ALA A 34 -7.94 -0.30 1.68
CA ALA A 34 -6.58 0.00 2.11
C ALA A 34 -6.24 1.50 1.95
N ASP A 35 -6.74 2.16 0.89
CA ASP A 35 -6.52 3.60 0.64
C ASP A 35 -7.28 4.48 1.65
N VAL A 36 -8.51 4.10 2.02
CA VAL A 36 -9.29 4.79 3.08
C VAL A 36 -8.56 4.69 4.43
N GLY A 37 -7.94 3.55 4.73
CA GLY A 37 -7.07 3.41 5.91
C GLY A 37 -5.79 4.24 5.81
N GLY A 38 -5.12 4.22 4.66
CA GLY A 38 -3.85 4.93 4.44
C GLY A 38 -3.96 6.45 4.50
N SER A 39 -4.98 7.03 3.85
CA SER A 39 -5.22 8.50 3.85
C SER A 39 -5.53 9.03 5.25
N SER A 40 -6.26 8.24 6.04
CA SER A 40 -6.58 8.52 7.44
C SER A 40 -5.34 8.45 8.34
N MET A 41 -4.44 7.49 8.12
CA MET A 41 -3.14 7.42 8.83
C MET A 41 -2.27 8.65 8.53
N TYR A 42 -2.24 9.08 7.27
CA TYR A 42 -1.44 10.23 6.86
C TYR A 42 -1.88 11.50 7.59
N SER A 43 -3.17 11.81 7.56
CA SER A 43 -3.74 12.96 8.28
C SER A 43 -3.55 12.87 9.80
N GLY A 44 -3.72 11.66 10.37
CA GLY A 44 -3.48 11.41 11.80
C GLY A 44 -2.02 11.61 12.22
N THR A 45 -1.07 11.20 11.38
CA THR A 45 0.37 11.35 11.65
C THR A 45 0.78 12.81 11.64
N LEU A 46 0.29 13.59 10.67
CA LEU A 46 0.52 15.04 10.60
C LEU A 46 -0.01 15.77 11.84
N THR A 47 -1.18 15.34 12.33
CA THR A 47 -1.78 15.90 13.55
C THR A 47 -0.96 15.52 14.78
N TYR A 48 -0.49 14.28 14.88
CA TYR A 48 0.34 13.82 16.00
C TYR A 48 1.69 14.54 16.07
N VAL A 49 2.37 14.65 14.92
CA VAL A 49 3.61 15.44 14.77
C VAL A 49 3.34 16.90 15.15
N SER A 50 2.19 17.46 14.76
CA SER A 50 1.86 18.85 15.07
C SER A 50 1.66 19.15 16.55
N VAL A 51 1.26 18.16 17.35
CA VAL A 51 1.05 18.28 18.80
C VAL A 51 2.34 18.04 19.58
N LEU A 52 3.24 17.19 19.07
CA LEU A 52 4.51 16.85 19.72
C LEU A 52 5.68 17.76 19.33
N SER A 53 5.62 18.43 18.18
CA SER A 53 6.77 19.17 17.63
C SER A 53 6.70 20.66 17.91
N ASN A 54 7.85 21.23 18.27
CA ASN A 54 8.07 22.66 18.39
C ASN A 54 8.12 23.32 16.99
N GLU A 55 7.77 24.60 16.90
CA GLU A 55 7.42 25.31 15.64
C GLU A 55 8.55 25.31 14.59
N LEU A 56 9.80 25.13 15.02
CA LEU A 56 10.99 25.12 14.14
C LEU A 56 11.30 23.75 13.51
N GLU A 57 10.93 22.62 14.13
CA GLU A 57 11.24 21.29 13.57
C GLU A 57 10.12 20.72 12.69
N LYS A 58 8.91 21.26 12.86
CA LYS A 58 7.71 20.93 12.10
C LYS A 58 7.95 20.86 10.57
N PRO A 59 8.60 21.84 9.91
CA PRO A 59 8.89 21.76 8.47
C PRO A 59 9.90 20.66 8.10
N ALA A 60 10.86 20.34 8.98
CA ALA A 60 11.83 19.28 8.72
C ALA A 60 11.18 17.88 8.74
N TYR A 61 10.27 17.63 9.69
CA TYR A 61 9.50 16.37 9.74
C TYR A 61 8.54 16.21 8.56
N LEU A 62 7.91 17.30 8.13
CA LEU A 62 7.06 17.31 6.94
C LEU A 62 7.86 17.05 5.66
N ALA A 63 9.02 17.71 5.51
CA ALA A 63 9.93 17.49 4.38
C ALA A 63 10.48 16.07 4.35
N GLY A 64 10.84 15.49 5.50
CA GLY A 64 11.27 14.10 5.59
C GLY A 64 10.17 13.13 5.13
N SER A 65 8.93 13.36 5.55
CA SER A 65 7.79 12.51 5.20
C SER A 65 7.47 12.52 3.70
N THR A 66 7.56 13.68 3.05
CA THR A 66 7.32 13.80 1.60
C THR A 66 8.45 13.20 0.77
N VAL A 67 9.70 13.29 1.23
CA VAL A 67 10.83 12.60 0.60
C VAL A 67 10.65 11.09 0.66
N SER A 68 10.27 10.54 1.82
CA SER A 68 9.97 9.11 1.94
C SER A 68 8.83 8.67 1.02
N TRP A 69 7.77 9.47 0.91
CA TRP A 69 6.68 9.23 -0.04
C TRP A 69 7.16 9.24 -1.49
N GLY A 70 7.97 10.24 -1.89
CA GLY A 70 8.52 10.35 -3.23
C GLY A 70 9.43 9.17 -3.60
N VAL A 71 10.29 8.75 -2.66
CA VAL A 71 11.16 7.57 -2.85
C VAL A 71 10.32 6.29 -2.98
N SER A 72 9.27 6.14 -2.16
CA SER A 72 8.36 4.99 -2.24
C SER A 72 7.64 4.91 -3.58
N SER A 73 7.21 6.04 -4.16
CA SER A 73 6.54 6.08 -5.46
C SER A 73 7.43 5.64 -6.62
N VAL A 74 8.75 5.86 -6.51
CA VAL A 74 9.71 5.38 -7.53
C VAL A 74 10.06 3.91 -7.30
N LEU A 75 10.25 3.51 -6.04
CA LEU A 75 10.59 2.12 -5.70
C LEU A 75 9.46 1.14 -6.00
N GLY A 76 8.20 1.54 -5.83
CA GLY A 76 7.03 0.67 -6.03
C GLY A 76 6.97 0.04 -7.43
N PRO A 77 6.93 0.82 -8.52
CA PRO A 77 6.91 0.30 -9.88
C PRO A 77 8.20 -0.43 -10.27
N VAL A 78 9.36 0.01 -9.77
CA VAL A 78 10.66 -0.64 -10.05
C VAL A 78 10.70 -2.05 -9.48
N VAL A 79 10.32 -2.19 -8.21
CA VAL A 79 10.29 -3.49 -7.52
C VAL A 79 9.15 -4.35 -8.06
N GLY A 80 7.95 -3.80 -8.23
CA GLY A 80 6.79 -4.50 -8.81
C GLY A 80 7.04 -4.99 -10.25
N GLY A 81 7.70 -4.18 -11.08
CA GLY A 81 8.10 -4.53 -12.44
C GLY A 81 9.16 -5.62 -12.49
N ALA A 82 10.14 -5.59 -11.57
CA ALA A 82 11.13 -6.67 -11.44
C ALA A 82 10.48 -8.00 -11.03
N PHE A 83 9.50 -7.96 -10.13
CA PHE A 83 8.72 -9.15 -9.74
C PHE A 83 7.79 -9.65 -10.87
N ALA A 84 7.25 -8.75 -11.69
CA ALA A 84 6.46 -9.13 -12.87
C ALA A 84 7.32 -9.77 -13.98
N ALA A 85 8.56 -9.34 -14.15
CA ALA A 85 9.51 -9.89 -15.12
C ALA A 85 10.01 -11.29 -14.73
N SER A 86 10.16 -11.59 -13.43
CA SER A 86 10.55 -12.91 -12.93
C SER A 86 9.34 -13.85 -12.79
N SER A 87 8.73 -14.22 -13.91
CA SER A 87 7.65 -15.22 -13.98
C SER A 87 8.13 -16.67 -13.68
N ALA A 88 9.19 -16.85 -12.89
CA ALA A 88 9.93 -18.11 -12.82
C ALA A 88 9.81 -18.90 -11.51
N SER A 89 9.11 -18.42 -10.47
CA SER A 89 8.99 -19.24 -9.24
C SER A 89 7.71 -19.01 -8.44
N TRP A 90 6.53 -19.22 -9.05
CA TRP A 90 5.33 -19.46 -8.24
C TRP A 90 4.50 -20.62 -8.78
N SER A 91 5.09 -21.81 -8.63
CA SER A 91 4.46 -23.14 -8.78
C SER A 91 3.16 -23.32 -7.96
N TRP A 92 2.85 -22.40 -7.02
CA TRP A 92 1.66 -22.48 -6.18
C TRP A 92 0.38 -21.91 -6.81
N LYS A 93 0.45 -20.91 -7.71
CA LYS A 93 -0.75 -20.35 -8.40
C LYS A 93 -1.01 -21.02 -9.75
N ALA A 94 0.04 -21.54 -10.40
CA ALA A 94 -0.09 -22.24 -11.68
C ALA A 94 -0.72 -23.63 -11.57
N LYS A 95 -0.68 -24.28 -10.39
CA LYS A 95 -1.34 -25.58 -10.19
C LYS A 95 -2.88 -25.48 -10.11
N LEU A 96 -3.46 -24.28 -10.04
CA LEU A 96 -4.91 -24.08 -9.89
C LEU A 96 -5.59 -23.23 -10.98
N ARG A 97 -4.88 -22.65 -11.95
CA ARG A 97 -5.52 -21.83 -13.00
C ARG A 97 -4.90 -22.04 -14.38
N GLY A 98 -5.42 -23.04 -15.09
CA GLY A 98 -5.44 -23.02 -16.55
C GLY A 98 -6.41 -21.93 -17.01
N GLY A 99 -5.89 -20.87 -17.64
CA GLY A 99 -6.69 -19.93 -18.44
C GLY A 99 -7.17 -18.66 -17.74
N LYS A 100 -6.33 -17.61 -17.72
CA LYS A 100 -6.68 -16.20 -18.01
C LYS A 100 -5.51 -15.30 -17.59
N LYS A 101 -4.67 -14.94 -18.58
CA LYS A 101 -3.47 -14.09 -18.42
C LYS A 101 -3.66 -12.66 -18.93
N SER A 102 -4.86 -12.25 -19.38
CA SER A 102 -5.05 -11.00 -20.13
C SER A 102 -5.50 -9.78 -19.31
N GLU A 103 -5.92 -9.92 -18.05
CA GLU A 103 -6.54 -8.81 -17.29
C GLU A 103 -5.62 -8.18 -16.24
N ALA A 104 -4.44 -8.77 -16.00
CA ALA A 104 -3.52 -8.34 -14.94
C ALA A 104 -2.57 -7.19 -15.35
N LEU A 105 -2.57 -6.77 -16.62
CA LEU A 105 -1.70 -5.69 -17.11
C LEU A 105 -2.33 -4.29 -17.00
N VAL A 106 -3.61 -4.18 -16.62
CA VAL A 106 -4.33 -2.89 -16.56
C VAL A 106 -4.45 -2.35 -15.13
N ALA A 107 -4.04 -3.12 -14.12
CA ALA A 107 -4.20 -2.78 -12.69
C ALA A 107 -2.89 -2.48 -11.95
N ALA A 108 -1.78 -2.32 -12.67
CA ALA A 108 -0.48 -1.87 -12.15
C ALA A 108 -0.17 -0.45 -12.65
#